data_AF-A0A383DKD1-F1
#
_entry.id   AF-A0A383DKD1-F1
#
_cell.length_a   1.000
_cell.length_b   1.000
_cell.length_c   1.000
_cell.angle_alpha   90.00
_cell.angle_beta   90.00
_cell.angle_gamma   90.00
#
_symmetry.space_group_name_H-M   'P 1'
#
loop_
_entity.id
_entity.type
_entity.pdbx_description
1 polymer ?
#
loop_
_entity_poly.entity_id
_entity_poly.type
_entity_poly.pdbx_seq_one_letter_code
_entity_poly.pdbx_strand_id
1 'polypeptide(L)'
;FSFQHHVEKLDNGNLTFFDNGNISDLIFSQNQRISRALEIEVIGDTACNIVWEYSLPPNLFGHAGGSVQILDNDNILIYTRGNGGGTLEPSILEVTRDQEIVWKMTGTSNYAWYRAFRIPSIHPDAFSLIANQYLTIPNMDSTLSGINFNAEDNFISFTLYNESDYGQPYLYTFKDNKRWFNTLSDTVYINKKDSLNIHLELLTGNDGKRSPFTNLEIYITPIKHPYSKKILKLL
;
A
#
# COMPACT_ATOMS: atom_id res chain seq x y z
N PHE A 1 -22.61 -13.71 20.65
CA PHE A 1 -21.53 -12.74 20.94
C PHE A 1 -21.99 -11.74 21.99
N SER A 2 -21.09 -10.97 22.59
CA SER A 2 -21.43 -9.89 23.52
C SER A 2 -20.42 -8.74 23.44
N PHE A 3 -20.91 -7.50 23.36
CA PHE A 3 -20.10 -6.27 23.27
C PHE A 3 -19.15 -6.24 22.08
N GLN A 4 -19.59 -6.73 20.92
CA GLN A 4 -18.77 -6.89 19.73
C GLN A 4 -18.22 -5.57 19.15
N HIS A 5 -17.06 -5.65 18.49
CA HIS A 5 -16.40 -4.55 17.81
C HIS A 5 -15.94 -4.96 16.39
N HIS A 6 -15.70 -3.96 15.55
CA HIS A 6 -15.12 -4.11 14.22
C HIS A 6 -15.88 -5.09 13.32
N VAL A 7 -17.17 -4.83 13.12
CA VAL A 7 -17.98 -5.59 12.17
C VAL A 7 -17.65 -5.15 10.75
N GLU A 8 -17.26 -6.10 9.91
CA GLU A 8 -16.98 -5.89 8.49
C GLU A 8 -17.74 -6.93 7.65
N LYS A 9 -18.21 -6.52 6.47
CA LYS A 9 -18.84 -7.42 5.50
C LYS A 9 -17.81 -7.76 4.42
N LEU A 10 -17.51 -9.05 4.27
CA LEU A 10 -16.62 -9.58 3.25
C LEU A 10 -17.31 -9.61 1.87
N ASP A 11 -16.53 -9.71 0.80
CA ASP A 11 -17.03 -9.77 -0.59
C ASP A 11 -17.97 -10.95 -0.84
N ASN A 12 -17.74 -12.08 -0.15
CA ASN A 12 -18.62 -13.25 -0.21
C ASN A 12 -19.94 -13.07 0.57
N GLY A 13 -20.12 -11.94 1.24
CA GLY A 13 -21.31 -11.62 2.04
C GLY A 13 -21.22 -11.97 3.52
N ASN A 14 -20.21 -12.73 3.94
CA ASN A 14 -20.00 -13.08 5.35
C ASN A 14 -19.67 -11.84 6.19
N LEU A 15 -19.90 -11.93 7.49
CA LEU A 15 -19.56 -10.90 8.46
C LEU A 15 -18.39 -11.36 9.33
N THR A 16 -17.38 -10.52 9.50
CA THR A 16 -16.34 -10.72 10.51
C THR A 16 -16.48 -9.72 11.63
N PHE A 17 -16.15 -10.12 12.86
CA PHE A 17 -16.08 -9.20 13.99
C PHE A 17 -15.32 -9.78 15.17
N PHE A 18 -14.90 -8.88 16.07
CA PHE A 18 -14.32 -9.21 17.36
C PHE A 18 -15.44 -9.33 18.40
N ASP A 19 -15.65 -10.52 18.96
CA ASP A 19 -16.54 -10.75 20.11
C ASP A 19 -15.74 -10.57 21.41
N ASN A 20 -15.96 -9.46 22.11
CA ASN A 20 -15.27 -9.20 23.37
C ASN A 20 -15.62 -10.22 24.45
N GLY A 21 -16.85 -10.77 24.42
CA GLY A 21 -17.26 -11.84 25.34
C GLY A 21 -17.42 -11.40 26.79
N ASN A 22 -17.81 -10.15 27.06
CA ASN A 22 -17.94 -9.61 28.43
C ASN A 22 -18.90 -10.38 29.34
N ILE A 23 -19.85 -11.14 28.78
CA ILE A 23 -20.78 -12.00 29.52
C ILE A 23 -20.65 -13.47 29.09
N SER A 24 -19.55 -13.85 28.43
CA SER A 24 -19.31 -15.23 27.93
C SER A 24 -19.32 -16.27 29.04
N ASP A 25 -18.91 -15.89 30.25
CA ASP A 25 -19.01 -16.66 31.48
C ASP A 25 -20.46 -17.04 31.84
N LEU A 26 -21.42 -16.15 31.54
CA LEU A 26 -22.83 -16.35 31.85
C LEU A 26 -23.58 -17.14 30.76
N ILE A 27 -23.20 -16.98 29.49
CA ILE A 27 -23.99 -17.46 28.35
C ILE A 27 -23.40 -18.68 27.65
N PHE A 28 -22.13 -19.02 27.88
CA PHE A 28 -21.47 -20.16 27.22
C PHE A 28 -20.98 -21.24 28.21
N SER A 29 -21.42 -21.19 29.47
CA SER A 29 -21.00 -22.12 30.53
C SER A 29 -19.48 -22.22 30.69
N GLN A 30 -18.78 -21.11 30.44
CA GLN A 30 -17.34 -21.02 30.61
C GLN A 30 -17.01 -20.46 31.99
N ASN A 31 -16.00 -21.03 32.66
CA ASN A 31 -15.60 -20.55 33.99
C ASN A 31 -14.85 -19.21 33.95
N GLN A 32 -14.58 -18.67 32.76
CA GLN A 32 -13.83 -17.45 32.53
C GLN A 32 -14.38 -16.72 31.31
N ARG A 33 -14.20 -15.40 31.26
CA ARG A 33 -14.53 -14.61 30.08
C ARG A 33 -13.47 -14.78 29.01
N ILE A 34 -13.88 -15.03 27.78
CA ILE A 34 -13.00 -15.13 26.61
C ILE A 34 -13.42 -14.14 25.54
N SER A 35 -12.46 -13.62 24.80
CA SER A 35 -12.73 -12.89 23.57
C SER A 35 -12.49 -13.81 22.37
N ARG A 36 -13.20 -13.58 21.27
CA ARG A 36 -13.11 -14.40 20.05
C ARG A 36 -13.07 -13.52 18.80
N ALA A 37 -12.35 -13.97 17.78
CA ALA A 37 -12.55 -13.51 16.42
C ALA A 37 -13.55 -14.46 15.72
N LEU A 38 -14.51 -13.90 15.00
CA LEU A 38 -15.56 -14.67 14.34
C LEU A 38 -15.68 -14.27 12.87
N GLU A 39 -15.94 -15.27 12.02
CA GLU A 39 -16.52 -15.10 10.69
C GLU A 39 -17.86 -15.85 10.66
N ILE A 40 -18.91 -15.16 10.23
CA ILE A 40 -20.29 -15.65 10.25
C ILE A 40 -20.91 -15.49 8.88
N GLU A 41 -21.49 -16.58 8.37
CA GLU A 41 -22.37 -16.57 7.22
C GLU A 41 -23.79 -16.20 7.68
N VAL A 42 -24.47 -15.32 6.95
CA VAL A 42 -25.87 -14.95 7.20
C VAL A 42 -26.75 -15.60 6.15
N ILE A 43 -27.72 -16.41 6.57
CA ILE A 43 -28.63 -17.15 5.71
C ILE A 43 -30.02 -16.51 5.77
N GLY A 44 -30.39 -15.83 4.67
CA GLY A 44 -31.60 -15.01 4.62
C GLY A 44 -31.59 -13.96 5.72
N ASP A 45 -32.72 -13.79 6.41
CA ASP A 45 -32.89 -12.77 7.46
C ASP A 45 -32.98 -13.34 8.88
N THR A 46 -32.83 -14.66 9.05
CA THR A 46 -33.21 -15.34 10.31
C THR A 46 -32.19 -16.31 10.88
N ALA A 47 -31.19 -16.71 10.09
CA ALA A 47 -30.22 -17.71 10.50
C ALA A 47 -28.78 -17.28 10.22
N CYS A 48 -27.85 -17.85 10.98
CA CYS A 48 -26.43 -17.64 10.77
C CYS A 48 -25.62 -18.90 11.13
N ASN A 49 -24.50 -19.09 10.44
CA ASN A 49 -23.52 -20.14 10.72
C ASN A 49 -22.18 -19.51 11.11
N ILE A 50 -21.50 -20.08 12.10
CA ILE A 50 -20.10 -19.75 12.36
C ILE A 50 -19.27 -20.49 11.30
N VAL A 51 -18.66 -19.73 10.40
CA VAL A 51 -17.78 -20.26 9.33
C VAL A 51 -16.38 -20.51 9.91
N TRP A 52 -15.94 -19.60 10.77
CA TRP A 52 -14.66 -19.69 11.44
C TRP A 52 -14.72 -18.99 12.80
N GLU A 53 -14.04 -19.55 13.79
CA GLU A 53 -13.84 -18.90 15.07
C GLU A 53 -12.43 -19.13 15.60
N TYR A 54 -11.94 -18.15 16.36
CA TYR A 54 -10.70 -18.27 17.12
C TYR A 54 -10.89 -17.71 18.52
N SER A 55 -10.73 -18.57 19.51
CA SER A 55 -10.84 -18.19 20.92
C SER A 55 -9.50 -17.75 21.46
N LEU A 56 -9.44 -16.53 21.98
CA LEU A 56 -8.24 -16.01 22.62
C LEU A 56 -8.02 -16.66 23.99
N PRO A 57 -6.76 -16.88 24.40
CA PRO A 57 -6.46 -17.37 25.74
C PRO A 57 -6.93 -16.37 26.81
N PRO A 58 -7.22 -16.80 28.05
CA PRO A 58 -7.86 -15.97 29.06
C PRO A 58 -7.11 -14.66 29.43
N ASN A 59 -5.77 -14.64 29.38
CA ASN A 59 -4.98 -13.43 29.59
C ASN A 59 -5.22 -12.37 28.50
N LEU A 60 -5.58 -12.81 27.29
CA LEU A 60 -5.88 -11.96 26.15
C LEU A 60 -7.36 -11.57 26.02
N PHE A 61 -8.21 -11.92 27.00
CA PHE A 61 -9.56 -11.36 27.09
C PHE A 61 -9.48 -9.83 27.06
N GLY A 62 -10.26 -9.19 26.20
CA GLY A 62 -10.32 -7.74 26.07
C GLY A 62 -11.75 -7.26 26.25
N HIS A 63 -12.05 -6.59 27.37
CA HIS A 63 -13.44 -6.19 27.66
C HIS A 63 -14.00 -5.05 26.77
N ALA A 64 -13.16 -4.40 25.96
CA ALA A 64 -13.54 -3.29 25.09
C ALA A 64 -12.55 -3.14 23.93
N GLY A 65 -13.00 -2.50 22.84
CA GLY A 65 -12.21 -2.36 21.62
C GLY A 65 -11.99 -3.70 20.94
N GLY A 66 -10.91 -3.78 20.15
CA GLY A 66 -10.58 -4.98 19.40
C GLY A 66 -10.92 -4.84 17.91
N SER A 67 -10.18 -5.59 17.09
CA SER A 67 -10.42 -5.66 15.66
C SER A 67 -10.08 -7.03 15.10
N VAL A 68 -10.74 -7.36 14.00
CA VAL A 68 -10.51 -8.55 13.17
C VAL A 68 -10.45 -8.09 11.72
N GLN A 69 -9.38 -8.42 11.01
CA GLN A 69 -9.23 -8.12 9.59
C GLN A 69 -8.75 -9.39 8.87
N ILE A 70 -9.44 -9.82 7.83
CA ILE A 70 -8.94 -10.85 6.91
C ILE A 70 -7.92 -10.19 5.99
N LEU A 71 -6.73 -10.79 5.88
CA LEU A 71 -5.62 -10.28 5.08
C LEU A 71 -5.61 -10.90 3.68
N ASP A 72 -4.87 -10.29 2.74
CA ASP A 72 -4.74 -10.76 1.36
C ASP A 72 -4.19 -12.20 1.24
N ASN A 73 -3.45 -12.68 2.25
CA ASN A 73 -2.95 -14.06 2.33
C ASN A 73 -3.91 -15.02 3.06
N ASP A 74 -5.16 -14.60 3.29
CA ASP A 74 -6.21 -15.30 4.02
C ASP A 74 -5.93 -15.56 5.50
N ASN A 75 -4.85 -15.01 6.06
CA ASN A 75 -4.65 -14.96 7.50
C ASN A 75 -5.56 -13.90 8.13
N ILE A 76 -5.76 -14.01 9.44
CA ILE A 76 -6.61 -13.13 10.24
C ILE A 76 -5.71 -12.29 11.15
N LEU A 77 -5.75 -10.98 10.97
CA LEU A 77 -5.15 -10.02 11.90
C LEU A 77 -6.15 -9.71 13.02
N ILE A 78 -5.78 -10.00 14.25
CA ILE A 78 -6.62 -9.79 15.44
C ILE A 78 -5.91 -8.81 16.36
N TYR A 79 -6.61 -7.75 16.77
CA TYR A 79 -6.21 -6.94 17.90
C TYR A 79 -7.11 -7.21 19.09
N THR A 80 -6.52 -7.40 20.27
CA THR A 80 -7.20 -7.44 21.55
C THR A 80 -6.56 -6.49 22.54
N ARG A 81 -7.39 -5.86 23.37
CA ARG A 81 -6.93 -5.03 24.49
C ARG A 81 -6.18 -5.84 25.55
N GLY A 82 -6.41 -7.16 25.61
CA GLY A 82 -5.68 -8.09 26.47
C GLY A 82 -5.59 -7.65 27.93
N ASN A 83 -6.73 -7.49 28.59
CA ASN A 83 -6.81 -7.08 30.00
C ASN A 83 -7.52 -8.12 30.87
N GLY A 84 -7.40 -9.39 30.48
CA GLY A 84 -7.86 -10.55 31.25
C GLY A 84 -6.78 -11.06 32.19
N GLY A 85 -7.15 -12.00 33.06
CA GLY A 85 -6.19 -12.69 33.94
C GLY A 85 -5.45 -11.80 34.95
N GLY A 86 -5.84 -10.53 35.11
CA GLY A 86 -5.15 -9.55 35.97
C GLY A 86 -3.91 -8.91 35.32
N THR A 87 -3.66 -9.16 34.04
CA THR A 87 -2.49 -8.67 33.29
C THR A 87 -2.93 -7.75 32.15
N LEU A 88 -2.16 -6.70 31.87
CA LEU A 88 -2.37 -5.82 30.69
C LEU A 88 -1.37 -6.19 29.59
N GLU A 89 -1.84 -6.94 28.60
CA GLU A 89 -1.10 -7.48 27.45
C GLU A 89 -1.80 -7.16 26.12
N PRO A 90 -1.98 -5.87 25.77
CA PRO A 90 -2.57 -5.51 24.47
C PRO A 90 -1.76 -6.16 23.36
N SER A 91 -2.43 -6.93 22.51
CA SER A 91 -1.76 -7.81 21.55
C SER A 91 -2.38 -7.70 20.18
N ILE A 92 -1.51 -7.70 19.16
CA ILE A 92 -1.88 -7.92 17.76
C ILE A 92 -1.35 -9.30 17.38
N LEU A 93 -2.20 -10.13 16.81
CA LEU A 93 -1.90 -11.48 16.36
C LEU A 93 -2.19 -11.58 14.87
N GLU A 94 -1.36 -12.31 14.14
CA GLU A 94 -1.71 -12.84 12.82
C GLU A 94 -1.88 -14.36 12.97
N VAL A 95 -3.07 -14.84 12.63
CA VAL A 95 -3.49 -16.23 12.84
C VAL A 95 -3.90 -16.82 11.49
N THR A 96 -3.48 -18.05 11.19
CA THR A 96 -3.92 -18.75 9.98
C THR A 96 -5.36 -19.26 10.12
N ARG A 97 -5.98 -19.69 9.01
CA ARG A 97 -7.28 -20.36 9.04
C ARG A 97 -7.27 -21.65 9.89
N ASP A 98 -6.13 -22.34 9.92
CA ASP A 98 -5.88 -23.52 10.76
C ASP A 98 -5.59 -23.17 12.24
N GLN A 99 -5.76 -21.90 12.63
CA GLN A 99 -5.64 -21.38 14.00
C GLN A 99 -4.20 -21.33 14.56
N GLU A 100 -3.20 -21.35 13.68
CA GLU A 100 -1.79 -21.18 14.07
C GLU A 100 -1.41 -19.70 14.14
N ILE A 101 -0.77 -19.28 15.23
CA ILE A 101 -0.23 -17.91 15.35
C ILE A 101 1.09 -17.84 14.58
N VAL A 102 1.11 -17.14 13.45
CA VAL A 102 2.31 -16.96 12.62
C VAL A 102 3.08 -15.67 12.92
N TRP A 103 2.42 -14.71 13.58
CA TRP A 103 3.06 -13.49 14.06
C TRP A 103 2.31 -12.92 15.26
N LYS A 104 3.05 -12.27 16.17
CA LYS A 104 2.50 -11.61 17.36
C LYS A 104 3.33 -10.39 17.75
N MET A 105 2.65 -9.33 18.14
CA MET A 105 3.22 -8.19 18.85
C MET A 105 2.41 -7.90 20.11
N THR A 106 3.09 -7.83 21.24
CA THR A 106 2.50 -7.40 22.51
C THR A 106 3.01 -6.02 22.86
N GLY A 107 2.09 -5.08 23.11
CA GLY A 107 2.40 -3.74 23.57
C GLY A 107 2.72 -3.71 25.05
N THR A 108 3.25 -2.58 25.51
CA THR A 108 3.43 -2.35 26.95
C THR A 108 2.14 -1.84 27.59
N SER A 109 2.01 -2.04 28.91
CA SER A 109 0.81 -1.71 29.70
C SER A 109 0.42 -0.22 29.69
N ASN A 110 1.28 0.67 29.18
CA ASN A 110 1.07 2.12 29.19
C ASN A 110 0.36 2.63 27.92
N TYR A 111 0.15 1.78 26.91
CA TYR A 111 -0.47 2.21 25.66
C TYR A 111 -1.96 1.85 25.57
N ALA A 112 -2.78 2.85 25.24
CA ALA A 112 -4.20 2.66 24.95
C ALA A 112 -4.40 2.41 23.44
N TRP A 113 -4.19 1.18 23.00
CA TRP A 113 -4.49 0.79 21.61
C TRP A 113 -6.00 0.62 21.42
N TYR A 114 -6.52 0.99 20.25
CA TYR A 114 -7.96 0.90 19.95
C TYR A 114 -8.28 -0.15 18.88
N ARG A 115 -7.54 -0.15 17.75
CA ARG A 115 -7.64 -1.11 16.65
C ARG A 115 -6.28 -1.26 15.97
N ALA A 116 -6.09 -2.37 15.28
CA ALA A 116 -4.98 -2.59 14.37
C ALA A 116 -5.49 -2.84 12.95
N PHE A 117 -4.73 -2.33 11.97
CA PHE A 117 -4.96 -2.54 10.55
C PHE A 117 -3.64 -2.88 9.86
N ARG A 118 -3.65 -3.81 8.92
CA ARG A 118 -2.57 -3.98 7.95
C ARG A 118 -2.75 -2.96 6.84
N ILE A 119 -1.71 -2.18 6.58
CA ILE A 119 -1.62 -1.33 5.39
C ILE A 119 -0.71 -2.00 4.36
N PRO A 120 -0.96 -1.85 3.04
CA PRO A 120 -0.11 -2.41 2.00
C PRO A 120 1.36 -1.99 2.10
N SER A 121 1.63 -0.72 2.42
CA SER A 121 3.00 -0.18 2.57
C SER A 121 3.02 1.17 3.30
N ILE A 122 4.18 1.50 3.88
CA ILE A 122 4.51 2.82 4.45
C ILE A 122 5.06 3.81 3.40
N HIS A 123 5.33 3.35 2.18
CA HIS A 123 5.77 4.17 1.05
C HIS A 123 4.69 4.18 -0.04
N PRO A 124 3.57 4.88 0.17
CA PRO A 124 2.47 4.93 -0.80
C PRO A 124 2.80 5.73 -2.06
N ASP A 125 3.98 6.31 -2.10
CA ASP A 125 4.46 7.31 -3.05
C ASP A 125 5.81 6.93 -3.65
N ALA A 126 6.29 5.70 -3.45
CA ALA A 126 7.51 5.22 -4.08
C ALA A 126 7.34 5.13 -5.61
N PHE A 127 8.20 5.82 -6.34
CA PHE A 127 8.26 5.77 -7.81
C PHE A 127 9.65 6.12 -8.32
N SER A 128 9.99 5.65 -9.52
CA SER A 128 11.24 6.00 -10.20
C SER A 128 10.99 6.31 -11.68
N LEU A 129 11.90 7.07 -12.29
CA LEU A 129 11.92 7.31 -13.72
C LEU A 129 13.28 6.86 -14.25
N ILE A 130 13.27 5.95 -15.21
CA ILE A 130 14.48 5.46 -15.87
C ILE A 130 14.51 6.02 -17.29
N ALA A 131 15.62 6.66 -17.66
CA ALA A 131 15.91 7.04 -19.04
C ALA A 131 16.66 5.89 -19.73
N ASN A 132 16.11 5.35 -20.81
CA ASN A 132 16.64 4.13 -21.41
C ASN A 132 17.96 4.36 -22.18
N GLN A 133 18.19 5.59 -22.66
CA GLN A 133 19.35 5.98 -23.46
C GLN A 133 20.34 6.88 -22.69
N TYR A 134 20.43 6.71 -21.36
CA TYR A 134 21.33 7.51 -20.53
C TYR A 134 22.79 7.09 -20.70
N LEU A 135 23.67 8.06 -20.96
CA LEU A 135 25.12 7.86 -21.07
C LEU A 135 25.88 8.87 -20.22
N THR A 136 27.05 8.46 -19.74
CA THR A 136 28.04 9.35 -19.13
C THR A 136 29.28 9.39 -20.02
N ILE A 137 29.61 10.56 -20.53
CA ILE A 137 30.79 10.83 -21.36
C ILE A 137 31.83 11.51 -20.46
N PRO A 138 32.99 10.87 -20.24
CA PRO A 138 34.12 11.54 -19.60
C PRO A 138 34.61 12.70 -20.49
N ASN A 139 34.66 13.90 -19.93
CA ASN A 139 35.33 15.06 -20.52
C ASN A 139 36.55 15.41 -19.63
N MET A 140 37.58 16.04 -20.20
CA MET A 140 38.92 16.11 -19.59
C MET A 140 38.95 16.53 -18.11
N ASP A 141 38.02 17.39 -17.67
CA ASP A 141 37.88 17.83 -16.27
C ASP A 141 36.47 17.59 -15.65
N SER A 142 35.52 16.96 -16.36
CA SER A 142 34.16 16.71 -15.84
C SER A 142 33.46 15.53 -16.54
N THR A 143 32.50 14.88 -15.87
CA THR A 143 31.63 13.88 -16.50
C THR A 143 30.36 14.55 -17.02
N LEU A 144 30.16 14.54 -18.34
CA LEU A 144 28.91 14.95 -18.94
C LEU A 144 27.96 13.76 -18.90
N SER A 145 26.79 13.89 -18.28
CA SER A 145 25.77 12.84 -18.34
C SER A 145 24.51 13.37 -18.99
N GLY A 146 23.92 12.57 -19.87
CA GLY A 146 22.78 12.98 -20.67
C GLY A 146 22.22 11.84 -21.50
N ILE A 147 21.22 12.14 -22.31
CA ILE A 147 20.64 11.19 -23.24
C ILE A 147 21.29 11.40 -24.61
N ASN A 148 22.10 10.43 -25.04
CA ASN A 148 22.59 10.42 -26.42
C ASN A 148 21.60 9.65 -27.27
N PHE A 149 21.13 10.25 -28.36
CA PHE A 149 20.36 9.53 -29.38
C PHE A 149 21.05 9.69 -30.73
N ASN A 150 21.10 8.59 -31.48
CA ASN A 150 21.53 8.62 -32.87
C ASN A 150 20.40 9.21 -33.71
N ALA A 151 20.74 9.92 -34.79
CA ALA A 151 19.73 10.53 -35.68
C ALA A 151 18.80 9.53 -36.38
N GLU A 152 19.07 8.23 -36.27
CA GLU A 152 18.20 7.15 -36.74
C GLU A 152 17.06 6.83 -35.76
N ASP A 153 17.27 7.09 -34.47
CA ASP A 153 16.25 6.96 -33.43
C ASP A 153 15.46 8.27 -33.34
N ASN A 154 14.26 8.29 -33.93
CA ASN A 154 13.40 9.48 -33.94
C ASN A 154 12.74 9.78 -32.57
N PHE A 155 13.05 9.03 -31.52
CA PHE A 155 12.48 9.24 -30.19
C PHE A 155 13.46 8.92 -29.07
N ILE A 156 13.21 9.51 -27.90
CA ILE A 156 13.81 9.07 -26.63
C ILE A 156 12.74 8.46 -25.74
N SER A 157 13.12 7.49 -24.91
CA SER A 157 12.15 6.73 -24.10
C SER A 157 12.50 6.73 -22.62
N PHE A 158 11.46 6.86 -21.82
CA PHE A 158 11.52 6.77 -20.37
C PHE A 158 10.57 5.69 -19.88
N THR A 159 10.90 5.06 -18.76
CA THR A 159 9.99 4.17 -18.05
C THR A 159 9.71 4.74 -16.66
N LEU A 160 8.46 5.08 -16.40
CA LEU A 160 7.96 5.54 -15.11
C LEU A 160 7.43 4.33 -14.33
N TYR A 161 8.11 3.99 -13.23
CA TYR A 161 7.73 2.88 -12.37
C TYR A 161 6.94 3.38 -11.16
N ASN A 162 5.79 2.76 -10.89
CA ASN A 162 5.14 2.83 -9.60
C ASN A 162 5.68 1.70 -8.71
N GLU A 163 6.62 2.05 -7.83
CA GLU A 163 7.26 1.10 -6.92
C GLU A 163 6.47 0.92 -5.64
N SER A 164 5.39 1.66 -5.43
CA SER A 164 4.54 1.53 -4.25
C SER A 164 3.61 0.32 -4.34
N ASP A 165 3.07 -0.06 -3.18
CA ASP A 165 2.05 -1.10 -3.06
C ASP A 165 0.63 -0.56 -3.28
N TYR A 166 0.51 0.68 -3.80
CA TYR A 166 -0.76 1.33 -4.12
C TYR A 166 -0.81 1.74 -5.59
N GLY A 167 -1.90 1.38 -6.28
CA GLY A 167 -2.19 1.94 -7.59
C GLY A 167 -2.60 3.42 -7.47
N GLN A 168 -2.01 4.28 -8.28
CA GLN A 168 -2.29 5.72 -8.22
C GLN A 168 -2.06 6.46 -9.54
N PRO A 169 -2.70 7.63 -9.71
CA PRO A 169 -2.46 8.46 -10.86
C PRO A 169 -1.21 9.34 -10.70
N TYR A 170 -0.44 9.47 -11.78
CA TYR A 170 0.74 10.30 -11.92
C TYR A 170 0.49 11.37 -12.98
N LEU A 171 0.74 12.63 -12.62
CA LEU A 171 0.87 13.72 -13.58
C LEU A 171 2.33 13.83 -13.99
N TYR A 172 2.62 13.76 -15.29
CA TYR A 172 3.96 13.92 -15.82
C TYR A 172 4.02 15.01 -16.88
N THR A 173 5.14 15.74 -16.93
CA THR A 173 5.43 16.75 -17.94
C THR A 173 6.87 16.68 -18.37
N PHE A 174 7.12 16.66 -19.67
CA PHE A 174 8.42 16.72 -20.32
C PHE A 174 8.47 17.96 -21.21
N LYS A 175 9.49 18.78 -21.07
CA LYS A 175 9.69 19.96 -21.93
C LYS A 175 11.18 20.24 -22.10
N ASP A 176 11.58 20.69 -23.28
CA ASP A 176 12.97 21.06 -23.56
C ASP A 176 13.10 22.55 -23.91
N ASN A 177 14.30 23.11 -23.73
CA ASN A 177 14.54 24.55 -23.94
C ASN A 177 14.91 24.93 -25.38
N LYS A 178 15.08 23.96 -26.29
CA LYS A 178 15.45 24.19 -27.70
C LYS A 178 14.40 23.67 -28.69
N ARG A 179 13.23 23.25 -28.22
CA ARG A 179 12.13 22.67 -29.02
C ARG A 179 12.59 21.49 -29.87
N TRP A 180 13.36 20.58 -29.29
CA TRP A 180 13.64 19.28 -29.89
C TRP A 180 12.38 18.40 -29.88
N PHE A 181 11.56 18.55 -28.85
CA PHE A 181 10.33 17.80 -28.64
C PHE A 181 9.15 18.78 -28.47
N ASN A 182 7.94 18.32 -28.76
CA ASN A 182 6.75 19.00 -28.24
C ASN A 182 6.72 18.83 -26.72
N THR A 183 6.23 19.84 -25.99
CA THR A 183 5.92 19.66 -24.57
C THR A 183 4.88 18.55 -24.43
N LEU A 184 5.25 17.47 -23.76
CA LEU A 184 4.34 16.37 -23.44
C LEU A 184 3.88 16.54 -22.00
N SER A 185 2.57 16.57 -21.76
CA SER A 185 2.00 16.59 -20.42
C SER A 185 0.73 15.76 -20.38
N ASP A 186 0.66 14.80 -19.46
CA ASP A 186 -0.50 13.91 -19.34
C ASP A 186 -0.62 13.34 -17.92
N THR A 187 -1.75 12.71 -17.64
CA THR A 187 -2.02 11.96 -16.41
C THR A 187 -2.30 10.50 -16.72
N VAL A 188 -1.61 9.60 -16.01
CA VAL A 188 -1.78 8.15 -16.17
C VAL A 188 -2.02 7.48 -14.81
N TYR A 189 -2.91 6.49 -14.76
CA TYR A 189 -3.01 5.60 -13.60
C TYR A 189 -2.06 4.41 -13.77
N ILE A 190 -1.14 4.22 -12.82
CA ILE A 190 -0.19 3.10 -12.83
C ILE A 190 -0.53 2.19 -11.64
N ASN A 191 -0.75 0.90 -11.91
CA ASN A 191 -1.03 -0.09 -10.87
C ASN A 191 0.13 -0.24 -9.88
N LYS A 192 -0.13 -0.87 -8.74
CA LYS A 192 0.93 -1.20 -7.77
C LYS A 192 2.00 -2.06 -8.45
N LYS A 193 3.28 -1.74 -8.22
CA LYS A 193 4.44 -2.47 -8.79
C LYS A 193 4.44 -2.58 -10.32
N ASP A 194 3.84 -1.62 -11.01
CA ASP A 194 3.71 -1.60 -12.48
C ASP A 194 4.43 -0.37 -13.06
N SER A 195 4.44 -0.22 -14.39
CA SER A 195 5.16 0.84 -15.08
C SER A 195 4.48 1.36 -16.35
N LEU A 196 4.89 2.54 -16.80
CA LEU A 196 4.51 3.13 -18.09
C LEU A 196 5.76 3.48 -18.90
N ASN A 197 5.79 3.07 -20.17
CA ASN A 197 6.74 3.60 -21.15
C ASN A 197 6.23 4.90 -21.76
N ILE A 198 7.09 5.91 -21.78
CA ILE A 198 6.82 7.26 -22.30
C ILE A 198 7.80 7.53 -23.42
N HIS A 199 7.30 7.90 -24.59
CA HIS A 199 8.09 8.23 -25.77
C HIS A 199 8.01 9.73 -26.07
N LEU A 200 9.15 10.36 -26.31
CA LEU A 200 9.24 11.73 -26.82
C LEU A 200 9.74 11.69 -28.26
N GLU A 201 8.84 11.96 -29.18
CA GLU A 201 9.13 12.03 -30.61
C GLU A 201 9.87 13.32 -30.95
N LEU A 202 11.00 13.17 -31.66
CA LEU A 202 11.79 14.27 -32.16
C LEU A 202 11.01 15.01 -33.25
N LEU A 203 10.90 16.32 -33.13
CA LEU A 203 10.25 17.14 -34.16
C LEU A 203 11.06 17.08 -35.45
N THR A 204 10.51 16.53 -36.53
CA THR A 204 11.11 16.57 -37.88
C THR A 204 10.69 17.88 -38.58
N GLY A 205 11.63 18.63 -39.15
CA GLY A 205 11.32 19.87 -39.90
C GLY A 205 11.99 21.18 -39.43
N ASN A 206 12.98 21.13 -38.52
CA ASN A 206 13.89 22.27 -38.35
C ASN A 206 15.06 22.14 -39.34
N ASP A 207 14.89 22.73 -40.53
CA ASP A 207 15.91 22.86 -41.59
C ASP A 207 17.04 23.85 -41.23
N GLY A 208 17.09 24.30 -39.96
CA GLY A 208 18.19 25.06 -39.38
C GLY A 208 19.12 24.18 -38.56
N LYS A 209 20.39 24.59 -38.44
CA LYS A 209 21.39 23.96 -37.55
C LYS A 209 20.79 23.77 -36.14
N ARG A 210 20.36 22.55 -35.81
CA ARG A 210 20.00 22.23 -34.42
C ARG A 210 21.22 22.49 -33.54
N SER A 211 20.95 23.00 -32.33
CA SER A 211 21.94 22.97 -31.26
C SER A 211 22.50 21.55 -31.13
N PRO A 212 23.76 21.36 -30.70
CA PRO A 212 24.29 20.02 -30.45
C PRO A 212 23.68 19.35 -29.20
N PHE A 213 22.99 20.11 -28.34
CA PHE A 213 22.31 19.61 -27.14
C PHE A 213 21.08 20.46 -26.79
N THR A 214 20.17 19.91 -25.97
CA THR A 214 19.03 20.58 -25.35
C THR A 214 18.97 20.24 -23.86
N ASN A 215 18.34 21.06 -23.02
CA ASN A 215 18.08 20.69 -21.63
C ASN A 215 16.63 20.24 -21.50
N LEU A 216 16.43 18.99 -21.11
CA LEU A 216 15.13 18.39 -20.83
C LEU A 216 14.79 18.58 -19.35
N GLU A 217 13.66 19.25 -19.09
CA GLU A 217 13.06 19.35 -17.76
C GLU A 217 11.88 18.38 -17.65
N ILE A 218 11.92 17.55 -16.61
CA ILE A 218 10.90 16.52 -16.36
C ILE A 218 10.28 16.77 -14.99
N TYR A 219 8.96 16.77 -14.95
CA TYR A 219 8.18 16.93 -13.72
C TYR A 219 7.29 15.70 -13.57
N ILE A 220 7.36 15.02 -12.44
CA ILE A 220 6.50 13.86 -12.15
C ILE A 220 5.92 14.03 -10.75
N THR A 221 4.60 13.97 -10.65
CA THR A 221 3.86 14.16 -9.40
C THR A 221 2.88 13.01 -9.22
N PRO A 222 3.03 12.15 -8.20
CA PRO A 222 1.96 11.26 -7.77
C PRO A 222 0.81 12.12 -7.23
N ILE A 223 -0.36 12.09 -7.87
CA ILE A 223 -1.45 13.05 -7.61
C ILE A 223 -1.96 12.93 -6.16
N LYS A 224 -1.97 11.71 -5.60
CA LYS A 224 -2.38 11.47 -4.21
C LYS A 224 -1.29 11.84 -3.18
N HIS A 225 -0.04 12.02 -3.62
CA HIS A 225 1.12 12.32 -2.78
C HIS A 225 1.97 13.43 -3.43
N PRO A 226 1.42 14.65 -3.58
CA PRO A 226 2.08 15.72 -4.33
C PRO A 226 3.38 16.21 -3.70
N TYR A 227 3.59 15.96 -2.40
CA TYR A 227 4.84 16.26 -1.68
C TYR A 227 6.03 15.44 -2.21
N SER A 228 5.80 14.33 -2.90
CA SER A 228 6.85 13.43 -3.44
C SER A 228 7.25 13.78 -4.87
N LYS A 229 6.81 14.93 -5.37
CA LYS A 229 7.12 15.42 -6.72
C LYS A 229 8.63 15.38 -6.99
N LYS A 230 8.99 14.81 -8.15
CA LYS A 230 10.36 14.86 -8.68
C LYS A 230 10.45 15.86 -9.82
N ILE A 231 11.52 16.67 -9.78
CA ILE A 231 11.90 17.59 -10.84
C ILE A 231 13.30 17.18 -11.28
N LEU A 232 13.41 16.69 -12.51
CA LEU A 232 14.67 16.21 -13.08
C LEU A 232 15.10 17.16 -14.20
N LYS A 233 16.41 17.35 -14.32
CA LYS A 233 17.03 18.09 -15.42
C LYS A 233 18.07 17.18 -16.06
N LEU A 234 17.91 16.93 -17.35
CA LEU A 234 18.80 16.09 -18.15
C LEU A 234 19.33 16.92 -19.33
N LEU A 235 20.55 16.63 -19.73
CA LEU A 235 21.15 17.12 -20.97
C LEU A 235 20.89 16.14 -22.12
#